data_AF-A0AAX6I5E6-F1
#
_entry.id   AF-A0AAX6I5E6-F1
#
_cell.length_a   1.000
_cell.length_b   1.000
_cell.length_c   1.000
_cell.angle_alpha   90.00
_cell.angle_beta   90.00
_cell.angle_gamma   90.00
#
_symmetry.space_group_name_H-M   'P 1'
#
loop_
_entity.id
_entity.type
_entity.pdbx_description
1 polymer ?
#
loop_
_entity_poly.entity_id
_entity_poly.type
_entity_poly.pdbx_seq_one_letter_code
_entity_poly.pdbx_strand_id
1 'polypeptide(L)'
;MGSSEEVIAFSEEQEALVVKSWHAMKKDAAALGLKLFLKVFEIAPSAASLFSFLRDSKVPLEKNPKLKAHAMSVFVMTCDSAVQLRKAGKVTVRETTLKRLGASHVKYGVASEHFEVLRFALLDTIKEAVPEMWCAEMKSAWTEAYNHLVAAIQQEMKPTSPST
;
A
#
# COMPACT_ATOMS: atom_id res chain seq x y z
N MET A 1 -7.19 33.57 -16.63
CA MET A 1 -6.27 33.49 -15.47
C MET A 1 -5.98 32.02 -15.24
N GLY A 2 -4.82 31.55 -15.70
CA GLY A 2 -4.42 30.16 -15.52
C GLY A 2 -3.98 29.96 -14.08
N SER A 3 -4.77 29.23 -13.31
CA SER A 3 -4.25 28.57 -12.12
C SER A 3 -3.37 27.45 -12.65
N SER A 4 -2.06 27.69 -12.71
CA SER A 4 -1.09 26.61 -12.82
C SER A 4 -1.30 25.75 -11.58
N GLU A 5 -2.04 24.64 -11.74
CA GLU A 5 -1.99 23.56 -10.76
C GLU A 5 -0.52 23.24 -10.57
N GLU A 6 -0.01 23.55 -9.39
CA GLU A 6 1.32 23.16 -8.98
C GLU A 6 1.28 21.63 -8.94
N VAL A 7 1.66 21.00 -10.05
CA VAL A 7 1.92 19.57 -10.10
C VAL A 7 3.14 19.40 -9.19
N ILE A 8 2.89 19.22 -7.90
CA ILE A 8 3.93 18.82 -6.95
C ILE A 8 4.31 17.41 -7.39
N ALA A 9 5.26 17.36 -8.32
CA ALA A 9 5.80 16.14 -8.85
C ALA A 9 6.57 15.48 -7.71
N PHE A 10 6.36 14.18 -7.54
CA PHE A 10 7.11 13.38 -6.59
C PHE A 10 8.60 13.53 -6.88
N SER A 11 9.34 14.05 -5.90
CA SER A 11 10.74 14.49 -6.06
C SER A 11 11.71 13.31 -6.13
N GLU A 12 12.94 13.60 -6.57
CA GLU A 12 14.03 12.61 -6.57
C GLU A 12 14.40 12.18 -5.15
N GLU A 13 14.35 13.12 -4.20
CA GLU A 13 14.58 12.88 -2.79
C GLU A 13 13.52 11.96 -2.19
N GLN A 14 12.23 12.18 -2.49
CA GLN A 14 11.14 11.31 -2.06
C GLN A 14 11.27 9.90 -2.64
N GLU A 15 11.60 9.76 -3.93
CA GLU A 15 11.87 8.45 -4.53
C GLU A 15 13.05 7.77 -3.85
N ALA A 16 14.15 8.48 -3.66
CA ALA A 16 15.34 7.94 -3.03
C ALA A 16 15.05 7.45 -1.61
N LEU A 17 14.25 8.18 -0.82
CA LEU A 17 13.85 7.76 0.53
C LEU A 17 13.06 6.45 0.51
N VAL A 18 12.05 6.34 -0.37
CA VAL A 18 11.23 5.13 -0.50
C VAL A 18 12.06 3.95 -0.99
N VAL A 19 12.81 4.12 -2.08
CA VAL A 19 13.59 3.05 -2.71
C VAL A 19 14.73 2.56 -1.80
N LYS A 20 15.48 3.47 -1.17
CA LYS A 20 16.60 3.10 -0.28
C LYS A 20 16.10 2.40 0.97
N SER A 21 15.04 2.92 1.62
CA SER A 21 14.47 2.28 2.80
C SER A 21 13.86 0.91 2.45
N TRP A 22 13.16 0.79 1.32
CA TRP A 22 12.68 -0.52 0.86
C TRP A 22 13.83 -1.49 0.60
N HIS A 23 14.93 -1.03 0.01
CA HIS A 23 16.11 -1.88 -0.22
C HIS A 23 16.76 -2.38 1.08
N ALA A 24 16.77 -1.57 2.14
CA ALA A 24 17.22 -1.97 3.45
C ALA A 24 16.29 -3.02 4.08
N MET A 25 14.97 -2.83 3.93
CA MET A 25 13.93 -3.69 4.52
C MET A 25 13.70 -5.02 3.79
N LYS A 26 13.90 -5.07 2.46
CA LYS A 26 13.39 -6.18 1.62
C LYS A 26 13.99 -7.56 1.93
N LYS A 27 15.12 -7.63 2.63
CA LYS A 27 15.72 -8.92 3.04
C LYS A 27 14.86 -9.61 4.11
N ASP A 28 14.23 -8.82 4.97
CA ASP A 28 13.36 -9.28 6.06
C ASP A 28 11.88 -9.11 5.72
N ALA A 29 11.57 -8.93 4.44
CA ALA A 29 10.23 -8.58 3.98
C ALA A 29 9.18 -9.61 4.44
N ALA A 30 9.55 -10.89 4.54
CA ALA A 30 8.69 -11.91 5.12
C ALA A 30 8.20 -11.58 6.54
N ALA A 31 9.12 -11.17 7.43
CA ALA A 31 8.81 -10.81 8.80
C ALA A 31 8.07 -9.48 8.88
N LEU A 32 8.46 -8.50 8.05
CA LEU A 32 7.78 -7.21 7.96
C LEU A 32 6.34 -7.33 7.49
N GLY A 33 6.09 -8.20 6.50
CA GLY A 33 4.75 -8.42 5.98
C GLY A 33 3.80 -9.04 7.01
N LEU A 34 4.34 -9.92 7.86
CA LEU A 34 3.61 -10.41 9.02
C LEU A 34 3.35 -9.29 10.03
N LYS A 35 4.39 -8.56 10.43
CA LYS A 35 4.28 -7.47 11.41
C LYS A 35 3.24 -6.43 11.00
N LEU A 36 3.21 -6.09 9.71
CA LEU A 36 2.21 -5.20 9.11
C LEU A 36 0.79 -5.68 9.41
N PHE A 37 0.47 -6.94 9.12
CA PHE A 37 -0.90 -7.41 9.32
C PHE A 37 -1.28 -7.67 10.78
N LEU A 38 -0.32 -8.03 11.63
CA LEU A 38 -0.56 -8.06 13.07
C LEU A 38 -0.98 -6.67 13.58
N LYS A 39 -0.28 -5.60 13.17
CA LYS A 39 -0.65 -4.23 13.50
C LYS A 39 -2.02 -3.83 12.93
N VAL A 40 -2.33 -4.22 11.68
CA VAL A 40 -3.67 -3.97 11.10
C VAL A 40 -4.77 -4.61 11.95
N PHE A 41 -4.59 -5.86 12.38
CA PHE A 41 -5.60 -6.55 13.18
C PHE A 41 -5.63 -6.10 14.64
N GLU A 42 -4.55 -5.53 15.17
CA GLU A 42 -4.54 -4.85 16.46
C GLU A 42 -5.35 -3.55 16.41
N ILE A 43 -5.18 -2.74 15.36
CA ILE A 43 -5.90 -1.48 15.16
C ILE A 43 -7.38 -1.73 14.81
N ALA A 44 -7.64 -2.68 13.91
CA ALA A 44 -8.97 -3.00 13.42
C ALA A 44 -9.17 -4.53 13.36
N PRO A 45 -9.53 -5.18 14.50
CA PRO A 45 -9.73 -6.63 14.55
C PRO A 45 -10.75 -7.16 13.55
N SER A 46 -11.78 -6.36 13.24
CA SER A 46 -12.80 -6.71 12.25
C SER A 46 -12.24 -6.90 10.84
N ALA A 47 -11.11 -6.25 10.49
CA ALA A 47 -10.48 -6.38 9.17
C ALA A 47 -10.01 -7.82 8.88
N ALA A 48 -9.73 -8.63 9.91
CA ALA A 48 -9.36 -10.04 9.75
C ALA A 48 -10.47 -10.83 9.02
N SER A 49 -11.74 -10.46 9.22
CA SER A 49 -12.89 -11.13 8.62
C SER A 49 -13.02 -10.94 7.09
N LEU A 50 -12.35 -9.92 6.55
CA LEU A 50 -12.29 -9.62 5.10
C LEU A 50 -11.37 -10.62 4.38
N PHE A 51 -10.39 -11.20 5.09
CA PHE A 51 -9.52 -12.23 4.57
C PHE A 51 -10.20 -13.59 4.69
N SER A 52 -10.89 -14.02 3.62
CA SER A 52 -11.64 -15.28 3.60
C SER A 52 -10.80 -16.50 4.01
N PHE A 53 -9.50 -16.50 3.71
CA PHE A 53 -8.57 -17.56 4.06
C PHE A 53 -8.14 -17.58 5.54
N LEU A 54 -8.55 -16.60 6.35
CA LEU A 54 -8.33 -16.56 7.80
C LEU A 54 -9.52 -17.13 8.59
N ARG A 55 -10.75 -17.06 8.04
CA ARG A 55 -11.99 -17.38 8.77
C ARG A 55 -12.01 -18.77 9.41
N ASP A 56 -11.50 -19.77 8.68
CA ASP A 56 -11.44 -21.17 9.13
C ASP A 56 -10.00 -21.70 9.25
N SER A 57 -9.02 -20.78 9.29
CA SER A 57 -7.62 -21.17 9.32
C SER A 57 -7.19 -21.62 10.71
N LYS A 58 -6.65 -22.84 10.81
CA LYS A 58 -5.88 -23.29 11.99
C LYS A 58 -4.41 -22.85 11.92
N VAL A 59 -4.00 -22.22 10.82
CA VAL A 59 -2.64 -21.74 10.63
C VAL A 59 -2.51 -20.44 11.42
N PRO A 60 -1.54 -20.34 12.35
CA PRO A 60 -1.24 -19.07 13.01
C PRO A 60 -1.02 -17.97 11.96
N LEU A 61 -1.44 -16.74 12.25
CA LEU A 61 -1.35 -15.61 11.30
C LEU A 61 0.08 -15.45 10.76
N GLU A 62 1.07 -15.72 11.62
CA GLU A 62 2.51 -15.69 11.38
C GLU A 62 2.98 -16.65 10.30
N LYS A 63 2.24 -17.75 10.11
CA LYS A 63 2.57 -18.81 9.17
C LYS A 63 1.68 -18.80 7.94
N ASN A 64 0.77 -17.82 7.79
CA ASN A 64 -0.16 -17.79 6.68
C ASN A 64 0.50 -17.24 5.39
N PRO A 65 0.73 -18.08 4.36
CA PRO A 65 1.47 -17.67 3.17
C PRO A 65 0.72 -16.64 2.32
N LYS A 66 -0.62 -16.62 2.37
CA LYS A 66 -1.45 -15.67 1.61
C LYS A 66 -1.36 -14.27 2.20
N LEU A 67 -1.34 -14.16 3.53
CA LEU A 67 -1.19 -12.90 4.25
C LEU A 67 0.19 -12.29 3.95
N LYS A 68 1.24 -13.12 4.05
CA LYS A 68 2.60 -12.73 3.68
C LYS A 68 2.69 -12.23 2.24
N ALA A 69 2.12 -12.97 1.28
CA ALA A 69 2.12 -12.57 -0.12
C ALA A 69 1.43 -11.22 -0.35
N HIS A 70 0.26 -11.00 0.28
CA HIS A 70 -0.45 -9.74 0.17
C HIS A 70 0.37 -8.57 0.74
N ALA A 71 1.00 -8.75 1.90
CA ALA A 71 1.84 -7.72 2.49
C ALA A 71 3.02 -7.35 1.58
N MET A 72 3.66 -8.34 0.96
CA MET A 72 4.71 -8.12 -0.05
C MET A 72 4.23 -7.32 -1.24
N SER A 73 3.03 -7.62 -1.75
CA SER A 73 2.44 -6.82 -2.82
C SER A 73 2.23 -5.37 -2.38
N VAL A 74 1.79 -5.11 -1.15
CA VAL A 74 1.62 -3.73 -0.64
C VAL A 74 2.94 -2.97 -0.64
N PHE A 75 4.01 -3.54 -0.05
CA PHE A 75 5.32 -2.89 -0.02
C PHE A 75 5.89 -2.64 -1.42
N VAL A 76 5.89 -3.68 -2.26
CA VAL A 76 6.47 -3.60 -3.62
C VAL A 76 5.70 -2.62 -4.48
N MET A 77 4.37 -2.72 -4.53
CA MET A 77 3.57 -1.83 -5.37
C MET A 77 3.63 -0.38 -4.89
N THR A 78 3.76 -0.13 -3.59
CA THR A 78 3.97 1.23 -3.06
C THR A 78 5.34 1.78 -3.48
N CYS A 79 6.40 0.97 -3.37
CA CYS A 79 7.72 1.35 -3.85
C CYS A 79 7.74 1.62 -5.37
N ASP A 80 7.10 0.75 -6.15
CA ASP A 80 6.99 0.93 -7.61
C ASP A 80 6.19 2.20 -7.95
N SER A 81 5.17 2.52 -7.14
CA SER A 81 4.38 3.75 -7.32
C SER A 81 5.22 5.00 -7.10
N ALA A 82 6.14 5.02 -6.13
CA ALA A 82 7.08 6.12 -5.93
C ALA A 82 7.93 6.38 -7.19
N VAL A 83 8.49 5.31 -7.78
CA VAL A 83 9.28 5.39 -9.03
C VAL A 83 8.42 5.90 -10.20
N GLN A 84 7.18 5.40 -10.31
CA GLN A 84 6.24 5.81 -11.37
C GLN A 84 5.81 7.27 -11.22
N LEU A 85 5.55 7.73 -10.00
CA LEU A 85 5.22 9.12 -9.72
C LEU A 85 6.37 10.05 -10.09
N ARG A 86 7.61 9.71 -9.74
CA ARG A 86 8.78 10.51 -10.16
C ARG A 86 8.91 10.57 -11.68
N LYS A 87 8.79 9.41 -12.34
CA LYS A 87 9.06 9.28 -13.78
C LYS A 87 7.94 9.84 -14.66
N ALA A 88 6.68 9.66 -14.25
CA ALA A 88 5.51 9.88 -15.10
C ALA A 88 4.46 10.81 -14.47
N GLY A 89 4.66 11.28 -13.23
CA GLY A 89 3.69 12.11 -12.50
C GLY A 89 2.43 11.38 -12.07
N LYS A 90 2.34 10.06 -12.30
CA LYS A 90 1.16 9.24 -11.97
C LYS A 90 1.54 7.76 -11.82
N VAL A 91 0.66 7.00 -11.17
CA VAL A 91 0.73 5.55 -11.15
C VAL A 91 0.41 5.00 -12.54
N THR A 92 1.28 4.14 -13.07
CA THR A 92 1.20 3.53 -14.41
C THR A 92 1.05 2.01 -14.34
N VAL A 93 0.47 1.48 -13.26
CA VAL A 93 0.09 0.07 -13.16
C VAL A 93 -0.86 -0.28 -14.31
N ARG A 94 -0.64 -1.43 -14.96
CA ARG A 94 -1.46 -1.88 -16.11
C ARG A 94 -2.94 -1.86 -15.73
N GLU A 95 -3.78 -1.31 -16.61
CA GLU A 95 -5.22 -1.18 -16.40
C GLU A 95 -5.89 -2.51 -16.03
N THR A 96 -5.54 -3.60 -16.72
CA THR A 96 -6.06 -4.95 -16.41
C THR A 96 -5.71 -5.42 -15.00
N THR A 97 -4.58 -4.97 -14.46
CA THR A 97 -4.17 -5.25 -13.08
C THR A 97 -4.96 -4.40 -12.10
N LEU A 98 -5.14 -3.10 -12.36
CA LEU A 98 -5.96 -2.21 -11.51
C LEU A 98 -7.41 -2.68 -11.44
N LYS A 99 -8.03 -3.04 -12.58
CA LYS A 99 -9.39 -3.62 -12.64
C LYS A 99 -9.53 -4.87 -11.76
N ARG A 100 -8.56 -5.79 -11.85
CA ARG A 100 -8.54 -7.01 -11.03
C ARG A 100 -8.39 -6.68 -9.53
N LEU A 101 -7.54 -5.70 -9.19
CA LEU A 101 -7.33 -5.27 -7.82
C LEU A 101 -8.61 -4.61 -7.25
N GLY A 102 -9.18 -3.63 -7.96
CA GLY A 102 -10.42 -2.96 -7.57
C GLY A 102 -11.56 -3.96 -7.35
N ALA A 103 -11.84 -4.83 -8.33
CA ALA A 103 -12.85 -5.87 -8.21
C ALA A 103 -12.62 -6.82 -7.03
N SER A 104 -11.35 -7.18 -6.74
CA SER A 104 -11.02 -8.03 -5.59
C SER A 104 -11.32 -7.32 -4.26
N HIS A 105 -10.93 -6.05 -4.12
CA HIS A 105 -11.17 -5.29 -2.89
C HIS A 105 -12.67 -5.04 -2.67
N VAL A 106 -13.44 -4.76 -3.74
CA VAL A 106 -14.92 -4.66 -3.67
C VAL A 106 -15.54 -5.98 -3.23
N LYS A 107 -15.13 -7.11 -3.85
CA LYS A 107 -15.67 -8.44 -3.54
C LYS A 107 -15.55 -8.79 -2.05
N TYR A 108 -14.47 -8.37 -1.40
CA TYR A 108 -14.23 -8.65 0.02
C TYR A 108 -14.74 -7.56 0.97
N GLY A 109 -15.43 -6.53 0.46
CA GLY A 109 -16.00 -5.47 1.30
C GLY A 109 -14.96 -4.52 1.88
N VAL A 110 -13.83 -4.33 1.20
CA VAL A 110 -12.82 -3.34 1.61
C VAL A 110 -13.40 -1.94 1.39
N ALA A 111 -13.24 -1.07 2.40
CA ALA A 111 -13.76 0.29 2.46
C ALA A 111 -12.57 1.24 2.64
N SER A 112 -12.80 2.55 2.49
CA SER A 112 -11.75 3.57 2.58
C SER A 112 -10.99 3.52 3.91
N GLU A 113 -11.71 3.28 5.00
CA GLU A 113 -11.18 3.18 6.37
C GLU A 113 -10.17 2.03 6.50
N HIS A 114 -10.37 0.93 5.77
CA HIS A 114 -9.42 -0.19 5.78
C HIS A 114 -8.08 0.18 5.13
N PHE A 115 -8.09 1.02 4.08
CA PHE A 115 -6.86 1.54 3.48
C PHE A 115 -6.14 2.52 4.43
N GLU A 116 -6.89 3.33 5.18
CA GLU A 116 -6.30 4.22 6.17
C GLU A 116 -5.59 3.44 7.28
N VAL A 117 -6.25 2.43 7.85
CA VAL A 117 -5.63 1.53 8.86
C VAL A 117 -4.38 0.87 8.29
N LEU A 118 -4.44 0.36 7.06
CA LEU A 118 -3.29 -0.26 6.41
C LEU A 118 -2.14 0.74 6.22
N ARG A 119 -2.42 1.99 5.86
CA ARG A 119 -1.39 3.05 5.76
C ARG A 119 -0.73 3.33 7.11
N PHE A 120 -1.50 3.46 8.18
CA PHE A 120 -0.96 3.67 9.52
C PHE A 120 -0.04 2.52 9.93
N ALA A 121 -0.50 1.28 9.78
CA ALA A 121 0.27 0.08 10.09
C ALA A 121 1.53 -0.05 9.21
N LEU A 122 1.46 0.32 7.93
CA LEU A 122 2.59 0.34 7.00
C LEU A 122 3.68 1.29 7.48
N LEU A 123 3.32 2.56 7.76
CA LEU A 123 4.28 3.57 8.19
C LEU A 123 4.93 3.21 9.52
N ASP A 124 4.15 2.68 10.46
CA ASP A 124 4.66 2.24 11.76
C ASP A 124 5.60 1.03 11.63
N THR A 125 5.26 0.08 10.76
CA THR A 125 6.13 -1.07 10.44
C THR A 125 7.46 -0.61 9.82
N ILE A 126 7.43 0.36 8.91
CA ILE A 126 8.64 0.91 8.28
C ILE A 126 9.51 1.63 9.32
N LYS A 127 8.90 2.46 10.18
CA LYS A 127 9.59 3.17 11.24
C LYS A 127 10.35 2.23 12.17
N GLU A 128 9.74 1.12 12.54
CA GLU A 128 10.37 0.11 13.40
C GLU A 128 11.43 -0.73 12.68
N ALA A 129 11.31 -0.88 11.36
CA ALA A 129 12.22 -1.70 10.55
C ALA A 129 13.53 -0.98 10.22
N VAL A 130 13.47 0.34 10.01
CA VAL A 130 14.63 1.19 9.66
C VAL A 130 14.63 2.48 10.50
N PRO A 131 14.69 2.38 11.84
CA PRO A 131 14.58 3.54 12.73
C PRO A 131 15.68 4.59 12.48
N GLU A 132 16.86 4.16 12.05
CA GLU A 132 18.00 5.03 11.70
C GLU A 132 17.80 5.83 10.40
N MET A 133 16.92 5.36 9.51
CA MET A 133 16.55 6.06 8.28
C MET A 133 15.29 6.92 8.46
N TRP A 134 14.57 6.76 9.57
CA TRP A 134 13.25 7.33 9.74
C TRP A 134 13.27 8.84 9.98
N CYS A 135 12.62 9.58 9.09
CA CYS A 135 12.40 11.03 9.21
C CYS A 135 11.00 11.43 8.72
N ALA A 136 10.64 12.70 8.93
CA ALA A 136 9.33 13.24 8.53
C ALA A 136 9.14 13.20 7.01
N GLU A 137 10.21 13.45 6.25
CA GLU A 137 10.25 13.44 4.79
C GLU A 137 10.03 12.02 4.26
N MET A 138 10.65 11.01 4.88
CA MET A 138 10.45 9.61 4.50
C MET A 138 9.01 9.17 4.78
N LYS A 139 8.44 9.58 5.92
CA LYS A 139 7.03 9.34 6.23
C LYS A 139 6.12 9.95 5.17
N SER A 140 6.38 11.19 4.75
CA SER A 140 5.61 11.86 3.69
C SER A 140 5.73 11.12 2.36
N ALA A 141 6.96 10.76 1.95
CA ALA A 141 7.23 10.07 0.69
C ALA A 141 6.48 8.72 0.60
N TRP A 142 6.55 7.89 1.65
CA TRP A 142 5.78 6.63 1.70
C TRP A 142 4.27 6.87 1.72
N THR A 143 3.82 7.90 2.43
CA THR A 143 2.40 8.27 2.50
C THR A 143 1.87 8.65 1.12
N GLU A 144 2.57 9.52 0.40
CA GLU A 144 2.16 9.99 -0.93
C GLU A 144 2.15 8.85 -1.94
N ALA A 145 3.22 8.05 -2.00
CA ALA A 145 3.29 6.89 -2.89
C ALA A 145 2.14 5.90 -2.64
N TYR A 146 1.84 5.62 -1.36
CA TYR A 146 0.72 4.76 -0.97
C TYR A 146 -0.63 5.37 -1.36
N ASN A 147 -0.85 6.65 -1.08
CA ASN A 147 -2.11 7.32 -1.37
C ASN A 147 -2.43 7.34 -2.86
N HIS A 148 -1.44 7.59 -3.72
CA HIS A 148 -1.63 7.55 -5.16
C HIS A 148 -1.93 6.13 -5.68
N LEU A 149 -1.29 5.11 -5.11
CA LEU A 149 -1.63 3.72 -5.42
C LEU A 149 -3.07 3.38 -5.02
N VAL A 150 -3.47 3.75 -3.80
CA VAL A 150 -4.83 3.53 -3.31
C VAL A 150 -5.84 4.28 -4.15
N ALA A 151 -5.58 5.52 -4.54
CA ALA A 151 -6.45 6.29 -5.42
C ALA A 151 -6.67 5.57 -6.77
N ALA A 152 -5.61 5.02 -7.37
CA ALA A 152 -5.71 4.24 -8.60
C ALA A 152 -6.53 2.95 -8.42
N ILE A 153 -6.40 2.26 -7.28
CA ILE A 153 -7.20 1.08 -6.97
C ILE A 153 -8.67 1.46 -6.75
N GLN A 154 -8.94 2.51 -5.96
CA GLN A 154 -10.28 2.98 -5.63
C GLN A 154 -11.05 3.50 -6.84
N GLN A 155 -10.37 4.03 -7.86
CA GLN A 155 -11.01 4.35 -9.15
C GLN A 155 -11.66 3.11 -9.77
N GLU A 156 -11.02 1.94 -9.68
CA GLU A 156 -11.55 0.67 -10.19
C GLU A 156 -12.44 -0.08 -9.17
N MET A 157 -12.61 0.46 -7.96
CA MET A 157 -13.60 -0.05 -6.98
C MET A 157 -14.98 0.58 -7.16
N LYS A 158 -15.07 1.73 -7.85
CA LYS A 158 -16.34 2.38 -8.16
C LYS A 158 -17.01 1.61 -9.32
N PRO A 159 -18.35 1.51 -9.34
CA PRO A 159 -19.04 0.96 -10.50
C PRO A 159 -18.62 1.77 -11.73
N THR A 160 -18.10 1.09 -12.74
CA THR A 160 -17.79 1.72 -14.02
C THR A 160 -19.13 2.20 -14.58
N SER A 161 -19.34 3.52 -14.66
CA SER A 161 -20.47 4.05 -15.43
C SER A 161 -20.37 3.44 -16.83
N PRO A 162 -21.45 2.84 -17.37
CA PRO A 162 -21.40 2.32 -18.73
C PRO A 162 -21.06 3.48 -19.65
N SER A 163 -20.00 3.31 -20.46
CA SER A 163 -19.71 4.23 -21.54
C SER A 163 -20.92 4.26 -22.47
N THR A 164 -21.59 5.42 -22.52
CA THR A 164 -22.69 5.69 -23.46
C THR A 164 -22.19 5.68 -24.89
#